data_AF-A0A9D6QV70-F1
#
_entry.id   AF-A0A9D6QV70-F1
#
_cell.length_a   1.000
_cell.length_b   1.000
_cell.length_c   1.000
_cell.angle_alpha   90.00
_cell.angle_beta   90.00
_cell.angle_gamma   90.00
#
_symmetry.space_group_name_H-M   'P 1'
#
loop_
_entity.id
_entity.type
_entity.pdbx_description
1 polymer ?
#
loop_
_entity_poly.entity_id
_entity_poly.type
_entity_poly.pdbx_seq_one_letter_code
_entity_poly.pdbx_strand_id
1 'polypeptide(L)'
;MMRQKRLAALYLGIVFLAGALFGSVAHGLYVQHTARASSPRENRDRYVARLKKDLDLTPEQVTKVIAISEETGKQMQDMREKMAPDFAAIREAHRQRIMAILTPDQVPKYQKIVEEHQRRHAEHESQHK
;
A
#
# COMPACT_ATOMS: atom_id res chain seq x y z
N MET A 1 -18.99 49.64 -4.64
CA MET A 1 -17.85 48.91 -4.01
C MET A 1 -18.22 47.55 -3.39
N MET A 2 -19.20 47.43 -2.48
CA MET A 2 -19.49 46.15 -1.77
C MET A 2 -19.99 45.00 -2.66
N ARG A 3 -20.82 45.28 -3.68
CA ARG A 3 -21.35 44.26 -4.63
C ARG A 3 -20.27 43.66 -5.53
N GLN A 4 -19.30 44.46 -5.95
CA GLN A 4 -18.16 44.00 -6.76
C GLN A 4 -17.21 43.12 -5.95
N LYS A 5 -16.99 43.44 -4.66
CA LYS A 5 -16.20 42.59 -3.75
C LYS A 5 -16.87 41.24 -3.48
N ARG A 6 -18.20 41.19 -3.35
CA ARG A 6 -18.97 39.94 -3.20
C ARG A 6 -18.91 39.06 -4.45
N LEU A 7 -19.02 39.66 -5.64
CA LEU A 7 -18.87 38.93 -6.91
C LEU A 7 -17.45 38.39 -7.07
N ALA A 8 -16.42 39.18 -6.77
CA ALA A 8 -15.02 38.74 -6.81
C ALA A 8 -14.75 37.57 -5.84
N ALA A 9 -15.28 37.64 -4.61
CA ALA A 9 -15.17 36.55 -3.64
C ALA A 9 -15.89 35.27 -4.12
N LEU A 10 -17.04 35.40 -4.79
CA LEU A 10 -17.79 34.28 -5.34
C LEU A 10 -17.04 33.61 -6.50
N TYR A 11 -16.42 34.38 -7.40
CA TYR A 11 -15.55 33.84 -8.45
C TYR A 11 -14.31 33.14 -7.90
N LEU A 12 -13.66 33.71 -6.87
CA LEU A 12 -12.54 33.06 -6.18
C LEU A 12 -12.95 31.73 -5.54
N GLY A 13 -14.12 31.69 -4.89
CA GLY A 13 -14.67 30.45 -4.33
C GLY A 13 -14.92 29.38 -5.39
N ILE A 14 -15.46 29.75 -6.55
CA ILE A 14 -15.69 28.83 -7.67
C ILE A 14 -14.38 28.30 -8.24
N VAL A 15 -13.37 29.15 -8.45
CA VAL A 15 -12.06 28.73 -8.95
C VAL A 15 -11.37 27.80 -7.96
N PHE A 16 -11.47 28.08 -6.66
CA PHE A 16 -10.92 27.22 -5.62
C PHE A 16 -11.61 25.85 -5.57
N LEU A 17 -12.94 25.82 -5.66
CA LEU A 17 -13.72 24.57 -5.72
C LEU A 17 -13.40 23.76 -6.98
N ALA A 18 -13.28 24.42 -8.13
CA ALA A 18 -12.90 23.76 -9.38
C ALA A 18 -11.47 23.19 -9.31
N GLY A 19 -10.52 23.94 -8.73
CA GLY A 19 -9.16 23.48 -8.51
C GLY A 19 -9.07 22.29 -7.54
N ALA A 20 -9.85 22.31 -6.46
CA ALA A 20 -9.93 21.19 -5.51
C ALA A 20 -10.53 19.92 -6.14
N LEU A 21 -11.55 20.07 -6.99
CA LEU A 21 -12.16 18.95 -7.71
C LEU A 21 -11.20 18.36 -8.75
N PHE A 22 -10.47 19.22 -9.47
CA PHE A 22 -9.48 18.78 -10.46
C PHE A 22 -8.28 18.11 -9.80
N GLY A 23 -7.82 18.67 -8.67
CA GLY A 23 -6.74 18.10 -7.86
C GLY A 23 -7.08 16.72 -7.30
N SER A 24 -8.31 16.50 -6.83
CA SER A 24 -8.72 15.19 -6.29
C SER A 24 -8.81 14.11 -7.37
N VAL A 25 -9.31 14.44 -8.56
CA VAL A 25 -9.38 13.51 -9.70
C VAL A 25 -7.97 13.18 -10.22
N ALA A 26 -7.12 14.18 -10.43
CA ALA A 26 -5.73 13.97 -10.87
C ALA A 26 -4.93 13.13 -9.86
N HIS A 27 -5.11 13.38 -8.56
CA HIS A 27 -4.48 12.59 -7.52
C HIS A 27 -4.99 11.14 -7.52
N GLY A 28 -6.30 10.91 -7.66
CA GLY A 28 -6.88 9.57 -7.77
C GLY A 28 -6.31 8.77 -8.95
N LEU A 29 -6.20 9.39 -10.13
CA LEU A 29 -5.61 8.74 -11.31
C LEU A 29 -4.11 8.47 -11.16
N TYR A 30 -3.35 9.39 -10.55
CA TYR A 30 -1.92 9.20 -10.30
C TYR A 30 -1.66 8.07 -9.30
N VAL A 31 -2.43 8.02 -8.21
CA VAL A 31 -2.37 6.93 -7.24
C VAL A 31 -2.80 5.62 -7.90
N GLN A 32 -3.85 5.59 -8.71
CA GLN A 32 -4.30 4.37 -9.39
C GLN A 32 -3.30 3.86 -10.44
N HIS A 33 -2.56 4.75 -11.10
CA HIS A 33 -1.54 4.37 -12.09
C HIS A 33 -0.22 3.90 -11.45
N THR A 34 0.14 4.47 -10.29
CA THR A 34 1.33 4.06 -9.52
C THR A 34 1.07 2.91 -8.54
N ALA A 35 -0.19 2.67 -8.16
CA ALA A 35 -0.60 1.60 -7.25
C ALA A 35 -1.07 0.32 -7.95
N ARG A 36 -0.88 0.17 -9.27
CA ARG A 36 -1.01 -1.15 -9.91
C ARG A 36 0.13 -2.04 -9.40
N ALA A 37 -0.13 -2.72 -8.29
CA ALA A 37 0.78 -3.68 -7.74
C ALA A 37 0.84 -4.88 -8.69
N SER A 38 1.96 -5.03 -9.40
CA SER A 38 2.21 -6.18 -10.26
C SER A 38 2.04 -7.48 -9.47
N SER A 39 1.39 -8.48 -10.06
CA SER A 39 1.15 -9.76 -9.39
C SER A 39 2.48 -10.44 -9.01
N PRO A 40 2.52 -11.32 -7.99
CA PRO A 40 3.74 -12.06 -7.65
C PRO A 40 4.36 -12.80 -8.84
N ARG A 41 3.52 -13.35 -9.73
CA ARG A 41 3.95 -13.99 -10.98
C ARG A 41 4.55 -12.99 -11.95
N GLU A 42 3.88 -11.85 -12.18
CA GLU A 42 4.39 -10.80 -13.04
C GLU A 42 5.73 -10.22 -12.53
N ASN A 43 5.89 -10.07 -11.22
CA ASN A 43 7.15 -9.66 -10.60
C ASN A 43 8.28 -10.66 -10.87
N ARG A 44 8.00 -11.95 -10.69
CA ARG A 44 8.95 -13.03 -11.01
C ARG A 44 9.28 -13.03 -12.50
N ASP A 45 8.30 -12.93 -13.37
CA ASP A 45 8.52 -13.00 -14.82
C ASP A 45 9.35 -11.79 -15.30
N ARG A 46 9.12 -10.59 -14.74
CA ARG A 46 9.99 -9.42 -14.96
C ARG A 46 11.42 -9.65 -14.45
N TYR A 47 11.57 -10.26 -13.28
CA TYR A 47 12.88 -10.59 -12.72
C TYR A 47 13.65 -11.57 -13.61
N VAL A 48 12.99 -12.66 -14.04
CA VAL A 48 13.56 -13.66 -14.96
C VAL A 48 13.89 -13.04 -16.30
N ALA A 49 13.02 -12.19 -16.86
CA ALA A 49 13.26 -11.50 -18.12
C ALA A 49 14.49 -10.57 -18.02
N ARG A 50 14.66 -9.88 -16.89
CA ARG A 50 15.85 -9.06 -16.63
C ARG A 50 17.11 -9.93 -16.57
N LEU A 51 17.10 -11.02 -15.81
CA LEU A 51 18.24 -11.93 -15.72
C LEU A 51 18.58 -12.54 -17.08
N LYS A 52 17.57 -12.94 -17.86
CA LYS A 52 17.78 -13.46 -19.21
C LYS A 52 18.52 -12.45 -20.09
N LYS A 53 18.12 -11.18 -20.05
CA LYS A 53 18.71 -10.10 -20.83
C LYS A 53 20.12 -9.76 -20.36
N ASP A 54 20.31 -9.60 -19.05
CA ASP A 54 21.56 -9.08 -18.49
C ASP A 54 22.67 -10.14 -18.42
N LEU A 55 22.30 -11.43 -18.43
CA LEU A 55 23.23 -12.57 -18.33
C LEU A 55 23.20 -13.48 -19.56
N ASP A 56 22.50 -13.10 -20.63
CA ASP A 56 22.34 -13.88 -21.86
C ASP A 56 21.94 -15.35 -21.61
N LEU A 57 20.94 -15.57 -20.75
CA LEU A 57 20.57 -16.92 -20.33
C LEU A 57 20.01 -17.76 -21.48
N THR A 58 20.50 -18.99 -21.58
CA THR A 58 19.93 -20.05 -22.44
C THR A 58 18.51 -20.44 -22.01
N PRO A 59 17.69 -21.03 -22.90
CA PRO A 59 16.35 -21.52 -22.55
C PRO A 59 16.34 -22.49 -21.36
N GLU A 60 17.34 -23.35 -21.25
CA GLU A 60 17.50 -24.30 -20.15
C GLU A 60 17.80 -23.57 -18.83
N GLN A 61 18.65 -22.54 -18.85
CA GLN A 61 18.93 -21.72 -17.67
C GLN A 61 17.70 -20.94 -17.22
N VAL A 62 16.93 -20.37 -18.14
CA VAL A 62 15.67 -19.66 -17.82
C VAL A 62 14.70 -20.57 -17.09
N THR A 63 14.51 -21.80 -17.57
CA THR A 63 13.65 -22.80 -16.92
C THR A 63 14.11 -23.09 -15.49
N LYS A 64 15.43 -23.24 -15.27
CA LYS A 64 15.99 -23.44 -13.92
C LYS A 64 15.78 -22.24 -13.01
N VAL A 65 15.98 -21.02 -13.50
CA VAL A 65 15.77 -19.79 -12.70
C VAL A 65 14.32 -19.63 -12.28
N ILE A 66 13.36 -19.97 -13.17
CA ILE A 66 11.94 -19.97 -12.83
C ILE A 66 11.66 -20.95 -11.69
N ALA A 67 12.13 -22.20 -11.80
CA ALA A 67 11.95 -23.22 -10.77
C ALA A 67 12.55 -22.81 -9.42
N ILE A 68 13.79 -22.29 -9.41
CA ILE A 68 14.44 -21.78 -8.20
C ILE A 68 13.62 -20.64 -7.57
N SER A 69 13.10 -19.73 -8.39
CA SER A 69 12.31 -18.60 -7.92
C SER A 69 10.97 -19.05 -7.31
N GLU A 70 10.32 -20.06 -7.89
CA GLU A 70 9.08 -20.66 -7.36
C GLU A 70 9.33 -21.35 -6.02
N GLU A 71 10.36 -22.18 -5.93
CA GLU A 71 10.73 -22.88 -4.70
C GLU A 71 11.06 -21.88 -3.57
N THR A 72 11.87 -20.87 -3.89
CA THR A 72 12.22 -19.80 -2.94
C THR A 72 10.98 -19.04 -2.47
N GLY A 73 10.06 -18.74 -3.39
CA GLY A 73 8.79 -18.10 -3.07
C GLY A 73 7.96 -18.91 -2.07
N LYS A 74 7.89 -20.24 -2.27
CA LYS A 74 7.21 -21.16 -1.34
C LYS A 74 7.88 -21.20 0.03
N GLN A 75 9.21 -21.31 0.08
CA GLN A 75 9.96 -21.31 1.34
C GLN A 75 9.73 -20.02 2.14
N MET A 76 9.70 -18.87 1.46
CA MET A 76 9.39 -17.59 2.07
C MET A 76 7.95 -17.51 2.59
N GLN A 77 6.98 -18.04 1.84
CA GLN A 77 5.60 -18.11 2.29
C GLN A 77 5.47 -18.97 3.55
N ASP A 78 6.04 -20.19 3.55
CA ASP A 78 6.02 -21.10 4.69
C ASP A 78 6.65 -20.46 5.94
N MET A 79 7.76 -19.73 5.76
CA MET A 79 8.40 -18.99 6.84
C MET A 79 7.49 -17.87 7.39
N ARG A 80 6.86 -17.10 6.49
CA ARG A 80 5.94 -16.03 6.88
C ARG A 80 4.74 -16.57 7.65
N GLU A 81 4.19 -17.70 7.24
CA GLU A 81 3.07 -18.36 7.93
C GLU A 81 3.48 -18.85 9.32
N LYS A 82 4.68 -19.45 9.45
CA LYS A 82 5.22 -19.88 10.75
C LYS A 82 5.45 -18.72 11.72
N MET A 83 5.94 -17.59 11.22
CA MET A 83 6.23 -16.41 12.06
C MET A 83 5.01 -15.49 12.30
N ALA A 84 3.92 -15.67 11.54
CA ALA A 84 2.71 -14.86 11.66
C ALA A 84 2.17 -14.72 13.10
N PRO A 85 2.08 -15.78 13.93
CA PRO A 85 1.60 -15.66 15.31
C PRO A 85 2.54 -14.81 16.18
N ASP A 86 3.86 -14.97 16.04
CA ASP A 86 4.84 -14.22 16.82
C ASP A 86 4.76 -12.72 16.52
N PHE A 87 4.65 -12.35 15.24
CA PHE A 87 4.43 -10.95 14.85
C PHE A 87 3.10 -10.41 15.38
N ALA A 88 2.03 -11.22 15.40
CA ALA A 88 0.75 -10.81 15.95
C ALA A 88 0.85 -10.53 17.46
N ALA A 89 1.53 -11.40 18.21
CA ALA A 89 1.77 -11.23 19.64
C ALA A 89 2.59 -9.96 19.94
N ILE A 90 3.68 -9.72 19.19
CA ILE A 90 4.50 -8.51 19.33
C ILE A 90 3.67 -7.25 19.08
N ARG A 91 2.83 -7.25 18.03
CA ARG A 91 1.96 -6.10 17.72
C ARG A 91 0.93 -5.84 18.82
N GLU A 92 0.35 -6.89 19.40
CA GLU A 92 -0.60 -6.74 20.50
C GLU A 92 0.08 -6.22 21.77
N ALA A 93 1.22 -6.78 22.16
CA ALA A 93 1.99 -6.29 23.30
C ALA A 93 2.39 -4.81 23.13
N HIS A 94 2.77 -4.41 21.92
CA HIS A 94 3.06 -3.02 21.60
C HIS A 94 1.83 -2.11 21.77
N ARG A 95 0.65 -2.53 21.29
CA ARG A 95 -0.60 -1.79 21.47
C ARG A 95 -0.93 -1.59 22.95
N GLN A 96 -0.85 -2.66 23.74
CA GLN A 96 -1.12 -2.60 25.18
C GLN A 96 -0.19 -1.64 25.91
N ARG A 97 1.10 -1.65 25.57
CA ARG A 97 2.09 -0.72 26.14
C ARG A 97 1.78 0.75 25.79
N ILE A 98 1.30 1.01 24.58
CA ILE A 98 0.84 2.36 24.22
C ILE A 98 -0.42 2.71 25.01
N MET A 99 -1.43 1.85 25.03
CA MET A 99 -2.68 2.12 25.75
C MET A 99 -2.45 2.41 27.25
N ALA A 100 -1.46 1.76 27.87
CA ALA A 100 -1.12 1.96 29.28
C ALA A 100 -0.61 3.38 29.62
N ILE A 101 -0.11 4.14 28.64
CA ILE A 101 0.39 5.51 28.85
C ILE A 101 -0.58 6.59 28.35
N LEU A 102 -1.74 6.19 27.80
CA LEU A 102 -2.74 7.12 27.30
C LEU A 102 -3.74 7.53 28.39
N THR A 103 -4.25 8.75 28.27
CA THR A 103 -5.41 9.18 29.07
C THR A 103 -6.68 8.49 28.58
N PRO A 104 -7.74 8.37 29.42
CA PRO A 104 -9.01 7.79 29.00
C PRO A 104 -9.59 8.41 27.72
N ASP A 105 -9.44 9.73 27.54
CA ASP A 105 -9.93 10.44 26.35
C ASP A 105 -9.10 10.19 25.08
N GLN A 106 -7.86 9.72 25.23
CA GLN A 106 -6.95 9.41 24.11
C GLN A 106 -7.14 7.98 23.59
N VAL A 107 -7.56 7.04 24.44
CA VAL A 107 -7.73 5.63 24.09
C VAL A 107 -8.65 5.43 22.86
N PRO A 108 -9.84 6.06 22.76
CA PRO A 108 -10.71 5.90 21.59
C PRO A 108 -10.05 6.40 20.29
N LYS A 109 -9.25 7.48 20.38
CA LYS A 109 -8.53 8.02 19.21
C LYS A 109 -7.44 7.05 18.73
N TYR A 110 -6.70 6.47 19.65
CA TYR A 110 -5.67 5.48 19.33
C TYR A 110 -6.27 4.22 18.71
N GLN A 111 -7.38 3.72 19.27
CA GLN A 111 -8.08 2.55 18.74
C GLN A 111 -8.51 2.76 17.28
N LYS A 112 -9.05 3.94 16.95
CA LYS A 112 -9.41 4.30 15.57
C LYS A 112 -8.20 4.30 14.62
N ILE A 113 -7.04 4.81 15.06
CA ILE A 113 -5.81 4.78 14.26
C ILE A 113 -5.37 3.34 13.97
N VAL A 114 -5.46 2.46 14.98
CA VAL A 114 -5.13 1.05 14.84
C VAL A 114 -6.07 0.37 13.83
N GLU A 115 -7.37 0.60 13.94
CA GLU A 115 -8.38 0.04 13.03
C GLU A 115 -8.20 0.52 11.59
N GLU A 116 -7.95 1.81 11.37
CA GLU A 116 -7.68 2.34 10.03
C GLU A 116 -6.41 1.74 9.42
N HIS A 117 -5.39 1.51 10.24
CA HIS A 117 -4.17 0.84 9.80
C HIS A 117 -4.44 -0.62 9.44
N GLN A 118 -5.16 -1.37 10.28
CA GLN A 118 -5.54 -2.76 9.99
C GLN A 118 -6.39 -2.88 8.73
N ARG A 119 -7.36 -1.97 8.54
CA ARG A 119 -8.22 -1.95 7.35
C ARG A 119 -7.39 -1.75 6.08
N ARG A 120 -6.47 -0.78 6.08
CA ARG A 120 -5.56 -0.57 4.93
C ARG A 120 -4.71 -1.81 4.63
N HIS A 121 -4.18 -2.48 5.66
CA HIS A 121 -3.43 -3.72 5.45
C HIS A 121 -4.28 -4.85 4.88
N ALA A 122 -5.51 -5.02 5.38
CA ALA A 122 -6.44 -6.03 4.86
C ALA A 122 -6.87 -5.73 3.42
N GLU A 123 -7.07 -4.46 3.06
CA GLU A 123 -7.35 -4.00 1.69
C GLU A 123 -6.17 -4.29 0.75
N HIS A 124 -4.92 -4.10 1.20
CA HIS A 124 -3.75 -4.47 0.42
C HIS A 124 -3.61 -5.99 0.26
N GLU A 125 -3.84 -6.78 1.31
CA GLU A 125 -3.77 -8.25 1.22
C GLU A 125 -4.87 -8.83 0.30
N SER A 126 -6.08 -8.27 0.33
CA SER A 126 -7.18 -8.74 -0.54
C SER A 126 -6.97 -8.39 -2.01
N GLN A 127 -6.21 -7.35 -2.32
CA GLN A 127 -5.80 -7.02 -3.69
C GLN A 127 -4.72 -7.96 -4.25
N HIS A 128 -4.06 -8.75 -3.39
CA HIS A 128 -2.95 -9.63 -3.76
C HIS A 128 -3.29 -11.14 -3.77
N LYS A 129 -4.49 -11.52 -3.31
CA LYS A 129 -5.02 -12.89 -3.41
C LYS A 129 -5.83 -13.07 -4.68
#